data_AF-A0AAD9LHE8-F1
#
_entry.id   AF-A0AAD9LHE8-F1
#
_cell.length_a   1.000
_cell.length_b   1.000
_cell.length_c   1.000
_cell.angle_alpha   90.00
_cell.angle_beta   90.00
_cell.angle_gamma   90.00
#
_symmetry.space_group_name_H-M   'P 1'
#
loop_
_entity.id
_entity.type
_entity.pdbx_description
1 polymer ?
#
loop_
_entity_poly.entity_id
_entity_poly.type
_entity_poly.pdbx_seq_one_letter_code
_entity_poly.pdbx_strand_id
1 'polypeptide(L)'
;MATVDKRPPDMLNKAIIDFVIQLNDAVIDKPIADEICTETTQEEKTVSSTISRLISVLNRIEELTVHYKPEDHTGCRFGSKAHSIWLNHISEIWDEVADELGITKADLDEGSKLKMRMHFLNSFGSNTRVDYGTGHEIQFTWFLKCLYDANLLNEEDLSDLVLRVMSRYFKFVRYLIDRYNLEPAGSKGAWGIDHYQFLPFLLGSAQLKSNIEVVPQWIVQQGNTSTLTERYIFLQTMEYIKKKLKGLTLEIAAPMLFAICNSCGWRKINSGLIKMYKDDIVNISRIKHRC
;
A
#
# COMPACT_ATOMS: atom_id res chain seq x y z
N MET A 1 24.07 7.53 13.70
CA MET A 1 24.11 8.31 12.44
C MET A 1 23.75 7.36 11.30
N ALA A 2 22.57 7.51 10.71
CA ALA A 2 22.13 6.67 9.60
C ALA A 2 23.07 6.87 8.40
N THR A 3 23.55 5.78 7.81
CA THR A 3 24.29 5.81 6.55
C THR A 3 23.32 6.23 5.45
N VAL A 4 23.36 7.52 5.08
CA VAL A 4 22.62 8.05 3.94
C VAL A 4 23.01 7.24 2.70
N ASP A 5 22.02 6.70 1.98
CA ASP A 5 22.23 5.97 0.74
C ASP A 5 23.02 6.85 -0.24
N LYS A 6 24.24 6.43 -0.60
CA LYS A 6 25.17 7.23 -1.42
C LYS A 6 24.76 7.30 -2.89
N ARG A 7 23.69 6.60 -3.31
CA ARG A 7 23.20 6.64 -4.69
C ARG A 7 22.55 8.00 -4.99
N PRO A 8 22.73 8.53 -6.22
CA PRO A 8 22.11 9.79 -6.60
C PRO A 8 20.57 9.68 -6.54
N PRO A 9 19.86 10.75 -6.14
CA PRO A 9 18.41 10.76 -5.98
C PRO A 9 17.65 10.28 -7.22
N ASP A 10 18.16 10.63 -8.41
CA ASP A 10 17.58 10.22 -9.70
C ASP A 10 17.63 8.70 -9.91
N MET A 11 18.69 8.03 -9.45
CA MET A 11 18.78 6.57 -9.53
C MET A 11 17.86 5.88 -8.53
N LEU A 12 17.71 6.44 -7.32
CA LEU A 12 16.80 5.91 -6.31
C LEU A 12 15.34 6.04 -6.78
N ASN A 13 14.98 7.20 -7.32
CA ASN A 13 13.67 7.44 -7.94
C ASN A 13 13.39 6.46 -9.07
N LYS A 14 14.36 6.27 -9.98
CA LYS A 14 14.22 5.32 -11.07
C LYS A 14 13.97 3.90 -10.56
N ALA A 15 14.74 3.46 -9.57
CA ALA A 15 14.65 2.10 -9.05
C ALA A 15 13.28 1.77 -8.43
N ILE A 16 12.65 2.70 -7.70
CA ILE A 16 11.29 2.47 -7.15
C ILE A 16 10.22 2.58 -8.21
N ILE A 17 10.35 3.50 -9.16
CA ILE A 17 9.43 3.62 -10.29
C ILE A 17 9.43 2.33 -11.10
N ASP A 18 10.62 1.81 -11.45
CA ASP A 18 10.76 0.58 -12.23
C ASP A 18 10.17 -0.62 -11.48
N PHE A 19 10.37 -0.70 -10.17
CA PHE A 19 9.78 -1.77 -9.35
C PHE A 19 8.25 -1.70 -9.31
N VAL A 20 7.67 -0.51 -9.12
CA VAL A 20 6.20 -0.34 -9.15
C VAL A 20 5.62 -0.67 -10.52
N ILE A 21 6.33 -0.37 -11.62
CA ILE A 21 5.92 -0.77 -12.97
C ILE A 21 5.96 -2.29 -13.11
N GLN A 22 6.99 -2.97 -12.60
CA GLN A 22 7.04 -4.45 -12.59
C GLN A 22 5.86 -5.04 -11.81
N LEU A 23 5.54 -4.49 -10.63
CA LEU A 23 4.36 -4.90 -9.85
C LEU A 23 3.05 -4.66 -10.60
N ASN A 24 2.92 -3.50 -11.26
CA ASN A 24 1.76 -3.15 -12.07
C ASN A 24 1.56 -4.15 -13.23
N ASP A 25 2.64 -4.48 -13.93
CA ASP A 25 2.59 -5.38 -15.08
C ASP A 25 2.32 -6.82 -14.65
N ALA A 26 2.84 -7.23 -13.48
CA ALA A 26 2.61 -8.56 -12.91
C ALA A 26 1.13 -8.87 -12.61
N VAL A 27 0.28 -7.85 -12.43
CA VAL A 27 -1.15 -8.01 -12.09
C VAL A 27 -2.11 -7.58 -13.17
N ILE A 28 -1.64 -7.33 -14.39
CA ILE A 28 -2.53 -6.99 -15.52
C ILE A 28 -3.60 -8.07 -15.68
N ASP A 29 -4.86 -7.65 -15.63
CA ASP A 29 -6.05 -8.50 -15.84
C ASP A 29 -6.15 -9.71 -14.88
N LYS A 30 -5.55 -9.61 -13.68
CA LYS A 30 -5.61 -10.66 -12.65
C LYS A 30 -6.45 -10.22 -11.44
N PRO A 31 -7.60 -10.87 -11.16
CA PRO A 31 -8.33 -10.67 -9.92
C PRO A 31 -7.57 -11.30 -8.74
N ILE A 32 -7.91 -10.88 -7.52
CA ILE A 32 -7.56 -11.62 -6.30
C ILE A 32 -8.30 -12.96 -6.36
N ALA A 33 -7.60 -14.05 -6.06
CA ALA A 33 -8.17 -15.39 -6.06
C ALA A 33 -9.22 -15.54 -4.95
N ASP A 34 -10.34 -16.20 -5.26
CA ASP A 34 -11.33 -16.57 -4.26
C ASP A 34 -10.78 -17.75 -3.43
N GLU A 35 -10.71 -17.62 -2.10
CA GLU A 35 -10.29 -18.71 -1.21
C GLU A 35 -11.22 -19.94 -1.29
N ILE A 36 -12.40 -19.80 -1.91
CA ILE A 36 -13.47 -20.79 -1.95
C ILE A 36 -13.44 -21.66 -3.21
N CYS A 37 -12.61 -21.35 -4.22
CA CYS A 37 -12.56 -22.11 -5.48
C CYS A 37 -11.31 -23.00 -5.59
N THR A 38 -11.07 -23.83 -4.58
CA THR A 38 -10.14 -24.98 -4.66
C THR A 38 -10.88 -26.25 -5.08
N GLU A 39 -11.68 -26.20 -6.14
CA GLU A 39 -12.10 -27.43 -6.82
C GLU A 39 -12.05 -27.18 -8.33
N THR A 40 -11.24 -28.01 -8.99
CA THR A 40 -11.07 -28.21 -10.44
C THR A 40 -10.13 -27.28 -11.23
N THR A 41 -8.95 -27.86 -11.50
CA THR A 41 -8.12 -27.75 -12.72
C THR A 41 -7.48 -26.41 -13.03
N GLN A 42 -6.30 -26.17 -12.44
CA GLN A 42 -5.04 -25.76 -13.07
C GLN A 42 -3.98 -25.60 -11.97
N GLU A 43 -2.75 -26.04 -12.25
CA GLU A 43 -1.54 -25.99 -11.40
C GLU A 43 -1.70 -25.12 -10.13
N GLU A 44 -1.88 -25.77 -8.98
CA GLU A 44 -1.85 -25.08 -7.69
C GLU A 44 -0.45 -24.48 -7.53
N LYS A 45 -0.31 -23.20 -7.90
CA LYS A 45 0.89 -22.44 -7.65
C LYS A 45 1.05 -22.36 -6.14
N THR A 46 1.91 -23.19 -5.58
CA THR A 46 2.21 -23.21 -4.15
C THR A 46 2.67 -21.81 -3.76
N VAL A 47 1.90 -21.13 -2.91
CA VAL A 47 2.22 -19.77 -2.45
C VAL A 47 3.63 -19.78 -1.84
N SER A 48 4.48 -18.87 -2.31
CA SER A 48 5.86 -18.76 -1.82
C SER A 48 5.90 -18.58 -0.31
N SER A 49 6.85 -19.26 0.33
CA SER A 49 6.97 -19.22 1.79
C SER A 49 7.17 -17.79 2.31
N THR A 50 7.86 -16.92 1.56
CA THR A 50 8.04 -15.51 1.91
C THR A 50 6.72 -14.73 1.86
N ILE A 51 5.86 -14.99 0.87
CA ILE A 51 4.53 -14.35 0.75
C ILE A 51 3.67 -14.68 1.98
N SER A 52 3.61 -15.96 2.35
CA SER A 52 2.86 -16.41 3.52
C SER A 52 3.39 -15.80 4.81
N ARG A 53 4.72 -15.68 4.96
CA ARG A 53 5.34 -15.02 6.12
C ARG A 53 5.08 -13.52 6.17
N LEU A 54 5.09 -12.82 5.03
CA LEU A 54 4.70 -11.41 4.98
C LEU A 54 3.26 -11.19 5.45
N ILE A 55 2.33 -12.05 5.03
CA ILE A 55 0.93 -11.99 5.48
C ILE A 55 0.84 -12.29 6.98
N SER A 56 1.57 -13.30 7.47
CA SER A 56 1.68 -13.63 8.90
C SER A 56 2.15 -12.43 9.72
N VAL A 57 3.24 -11.77 9.31
CA VAL A 57 3.76 -10.55 9.95
C VAL A 57 2.70 -9.45 9.96
N LEU A 58 2.03 -9.17 8.84
CA LEU A 58 0.98 -8.14 8.75
C LEU A 58 -0.21 -8.46 9.68
N ASN A 59 -0.63 -9.72 9.76
CA ASN A 59 -1.68 -10.15 10.68
C ASN A 59 -1.27 -9.98 12.14
N ARG A 60 -0.06 -10.42 12.49
CA ARG A 60 0.50 -10.31 13.84
C ARG A 60 0.56 -8.86 14.31
N ILE A 61 1.08 -7.95 13.48
CA ILE A 61 1.17 -6.54 13.88
C ILE A 61 -0.19 -5.84 13.91
N GLU A 62 -1.17 -6.27 13.11
CA GLU A 62 -2.55 -5.80 13.23
C GLU A 62 -3.19 -6.28 14.52
N GLU A 63 -3.02 -7.55 14.89
CA GLU A 63 -3.58 -8.12 16.13
C GLU A 63 -3.05 -7.39 17.38
N LEU A 64 -1.77 -6.99 17.37
CA LEU A 64 -1.18 -6.19 18.44
C LEU A 64 -1.97 -4.91 18.74
N THR A 65 -2.66 -4.32 17.75
CA THR A 65 -3.45 -3.09 17.95
C THR A 65 -4.55 -3.27 19.02
N VAL A 66 -5.01 -4.50 19.30
CA VAL A 66 -6.00 -4.81 20.35
C VAL A 66 -5.52 -4.35 21.73
N HIS A 67 -4.21 -4.35 21.97
CA HIS A 67 -3.58 -3.91 23.23
C HIS A 67 -3.34 -2.40 23.31
N TYR A 68 -3.51 -1.67 22.20
CA TYR A 68 -3.30 -0.22 22.11
C TYR A 68 -4.61 0.44 21.71
N LYS A 69 -5.51 0.58 22.68
CA LYS A 69 -6.86 1.13 22.48
C LYS A 69 -6.82 2.66 22.48
N PRO A 70 -7.42 3.33 21.48
CA PRO A 70 -7.49 4.79 21.43
C PRO A 70 -8.12 5.42 22.69
N GLU A 71 -9.09 4.73 23.28
CA GLU A 71 -9.85 5.17 24.45
C GLU A 71 -9.00 5.30 25.71
N ASP A 72 -7.89 4.56 25.81
CA ASP A 72 -6.98 4.62 26.96
C ASP A 72 -6.15 5.92 26.96
N HIS A 73 -6.17 6.67 25.85
CA HIS A 73 -5.40 7.89 25.65
C HIS A 73 -6.32 9.08 25.33
N THR A 74 -7.16 9.44 26.30
CA THR A 74 -8.05 10.61 26.21
C THR A 74 -7.28 11.92 26.32
N GLY A 75 -7.70 12.95 25.56
CA GLY A 75 -7.16 14.32 25.65
C GLY A 75 -6.60 14.92 24.34
N CYS A 76 -6.56 14.16 23.25
CA CYS A 76 -6.15 14.66 21.93
C CYS A 76 -7.37 14.76 20.99
N ARG A 77 -7.54 15.92 20.34
CA ARG A 77 -8.61 16.16 19.36
C ARG A 77 -8.35 15.47 18.02
N PHE A 78 -7.08 15.21 17.69
CA PHE A 78 -6.59 14.61 16.46
C PHE A 78 -5.50 13.59 16.79
N GLY A 79 -5.50 12.43 16.13
CA GLY A 79 -4.51 11.36 16.31
C GLY A 79 -4.46 10.76 17.71
N SER A 80 -4.71 9.45 17.84
CA SER A 80 -4.52 8.78 19.13
C SER A 80 -3.05 8.47 19.39
N LYS A 81 -2.54 8.84 20.58
CA LYS A 81 -1.20 8.43 21.07
C LYS A 81 -1.03 6.91 21.15
N ALA A 82 -2.12 6.14 21.15
CA ALA A 82 -2.07 4.70 21.05
C ALA A 82 -1.31 4.22 19.80
N HIS A 83 -1.43 4.95 18.67
CA HIS A 83 -0.70 4.64 17.43
C HIS A 83 0.82 4.76 17.61
N SER A 84 1.27 5.84 18.25
CA SER A 84 2.66 6.08 18.59
C SER A 84 3.26 4.95 19.43
N ILE A 85 2.52 4.50 20.44
CA ILE A 85 2.95 3.41 21.33
C ILE A 85 2.97 2.07 20.59
N TRP A 86 1.96 1.81 19.75
CA TRP A 86 1.92 0.63 18.89
C TRP A 86 3.11 0.60 17.92
N LEU A 87 3.45 1.72 17.27
CA LEU A 87 4.64 1.82 16.40
C LEU A 87 5.95 1.55 17.15
N ASN A 88 6.07 2.02 18.40
CA ASN A 88 7.25 1.72 19.22
C ASN A 88 7.37 0.22 19.50
N HIS A 89 6.25 -0.46 19.80
CA HIS A 89 6.26 -1.91 20.00
C HIS A 89 6.67 -2.67 18.74
N ILE A 90 6.22 -2.25 17.54
CA ILE A 90 6.69 -2.85 16.28
C ILE A 90 8.22 -2.72 16.14
N SER A 91 8.79 -1.59 16.57
CA SER A 91 10.25 -1.38 16.55
C SER A 91 11.00 -2.31 17.52
N GLU A 92 10.36 -2.73 18.60
CA GLU A 92 10.93 -3.67 19.59
C GLU A 92 10.91 -5.11 19.06
N ILE A 93 9.85 -5.52 18.36
CA ILE A 93 9.73 -6.87 17.78
C ILE A 93 10.40 -7.00 16.40
N TRP A 94 11.15 -5.99 15.95
CA TRP A 94 11.76 -5.98 14.62
C TRP A 94 12.67 -7.21 14.39
N ASP A 95 13.46 -7.60 15.38
CA ASP A 95 14.41 -8.72 15.22
C ASP A 95 13.68 -10.05 14.98
N GLU A 96 12.51 -10.24 15.59
CA GLU A 96 11.65 -11.40 15.32
C GLU A 96 11.06 -11.35 13.91
N VAL A 97 10.62 -10.18 13.47
CA VAL A 97 10.11 -9.96 12.10
C VAL A 97 11.22 -10.23 11.08
N ALA A 98 12.43 -9.78 11.34
CA ALA A 98 13.58 -9.97 10.47
C ALA A 98 13.98 -11.46 10.36
N ASP A 99 13.93 -12.22 11.46
CA ASP A 99 14.21 -13.65 11.42
C ASP A 99 13.10 -14.43 10.70
N GLU A 100 11.82 -14.13 10.96
CA GLU A 100 10.68 -14.75 10.28
C GLU A 100 10.79 -14.56 8.76
N LEU A 101 11.09 -13.35 8.31
CA LEU A 101 11.26 -13.02 6.88
C LEU A 101 12.59 -13.50 6.27
N GLY A 102 13.46 -14.15 7.05
CA GLY A 102 14.75 -14.67 6.58
C GLY A 102 15.82 -13.58 6.37
N ILE A 103 15.56 -12.34 6.76
CA ILE A 103 16.47 -11.19 6.63
C ILE A 103 17.73 -11.40 7.48
N THR A 104 17.59 -11.97 8.67
CA THR A 104 18.72 -12.23 9.58
C THR A 104 19.75 -13.19 8.97
N LYS A 105 19.28 -14.19 8.23
CA LYS A 105 20.09 -15.26 7.62
C LYS A 105 20.53 -14.94 6.19
N ALA A 106 19.96 -13.91 5.58
CA ALA A 106 20.34 -13.47 4.25
C ALA A 106 21.77 -12.91 4.25
N ASP A 107 22.50 -13.16 3.16
CA ASP A 107 23.84 -12.64 2.94
C ASP A 107 23.78 -11.15 2.56
N LEU A 108 23.48 -10.33 3.56
CA LEU A 108 23.30 -8.88 3.46
C LEU A 108 24.23 -8.17 4.44
N ASP A 109 24.81 -7.06 4.01
CA ASP A 109 25.56 -6.18 4.90
C ASP A 109 24.63 -5.51 5.93
N GLU A 110 25.19 -5.12 7.07
CA GLU A 110 24.44 -4.47 8.15
C GLU A 110 23.75 -3.16 7.72
N GLY A 111 24.31 -2.45 6.74
CA GLY A 111 23.68 -1.26 6.17
C GLY A 111 22.40 -1.59 5.42
N SER A 112 22.38 -2.68 4.65
CA SER A 112 21.19 -3.16 3.95
C SER A 112 20.10 -3.63 4.92
N LYS A 113 20.47 -4.40 5.95
CA LYS A 113 19.53 -4.81 7.01
C LYS A 113 18.93 -3.60 7.75
N LEU A 114 19.75 -2.60 8.06
CA LEU A 114 19.29 -1.35 8.66
C LEU A 114 18.31 -0.59 7.77
N LYS A 115 18.55 -0.53 6.45
CA LYS A 115 17.62 0.10 5.50
C LYS A 115 16.28 -0.62 5.46
N MET A 116 16.28 -1.96 5.45
CA MET A 116 15.05 -2.76 5.48
C MET A 116 14.23 -2.46 6.74
N ARG A 117 14.90 -2.41 7.91
CA ARG A 117 14.29 -1.99 9.17
C ARG A 117 13.64 -0.62 9.06
N MET A 118 14.39 0.37 8.56
CA MET A 118 13.90 1.73 8.44
C MET A 118 12.69 1.82 7.51
N HIS A 119 12.71 1.17 6.35
CA HIS A 119 11.58 1.16 5.42
C HIS A 119 10.35 0.49 6.06
N PHE A 120 10.52 -0.66 6.70
CA PHE A 120 9.42 -1.35 7.38
C PHE A 120 8.79 -0.49 8.47
N LEU A 121 9.60 0.06 9.40
CA LEU A 121 9.07 0.85 10.52
C LEU A 121 8.40 2.16 10.09
N ASN A 122 8.82 2.74 8.96
CA ASN A 122 8.19 3.94 8.40
C ASN A 122 6.98 3.62 7.49
N SER A 123 6.56 2.36 7.36
CA SER A 123 5.47 1.95 6.48
C SER A 123 4.07 2.19 7.03
N PHE A 124 3.93 2.45 8.34
CA PHE A 124 2.63 2.42 9.04
C PHE A 124 2.22 3.76 9.66
N GLY A 125 2.81 4.86 9.17
CA GLY A 125 2.53 6.23 9.62
C GLY A 125 3.65 6.85 10.45
N SER A 126 3.40 8.03 10.98
CA SER A 126 4.37 8.83 11.74
C SER A 126 4.11 8.78 13.24
N ASN A 127 5.12 8.38 14.02
CA ASN A 127 5.06 8.38 15.49
C ASN A 127 4.80 9.78 16.07
N THR A 128 5.42 10.82 15.49
CA THR A 128 5.34 12.19 16.01
C THR A 128 4.11 12.95 15.53
N ARG A 129 3.76 12.78 14.25
CA ARG A 129 2.65 13.54 13.63
C ARG A 129 1.31 12.82 13.71
N VAL A 130 1.32 11.51 14.00
CA VAL A 130 0.13 10.66 14.04
C VAL A 130 -0.67 10.78 12.74
N ASP A 131 0.08 10.72 11.64
CA ASP A 131 -0.41 10.85 10.28
C ASP A 131 0.00 9.66 9.42
N TYR A 132 -0.69 9.48 8.29
CA TYR A 132 -0.35 8.52 7.25
C TYR A 132 -0.57 9.14 5.87
N GLY A 133 0.22 8.75 4.88
CA GLY A 133 0.03 9.20 3.50
C GLY A 133 0.90 8.41 2.53
N THR A 134 0.91 8.84 1.26
CA THR A 134 1.61 8.14 0.17
C THR A 134 3.12 8.01 0.40
N GLY A 135 3.71 8.90 1.19
CA GLY A 135 5.11 8.78 1.61
C GLY A 135 5.40 7.51 2.41
N HIS A 136 4.47 7.09 3.28
CA HIS A 136 4.56 5.85 4.08
C HIS A 136 4.28 4.62 3.22
N GLU A 137 3.30 4.71 2.31
CA GLU A 137 3.02 3.68 1.30
C GLU A 137 4.26 3.37 0.44
N ILE A 138 5.03 4.40 0.08
CA ILE A 138 6.30 4.25 -0.65
C ILE A 138 7.37 3.57 0.24
N GLN A 139 7.38 3.79 1.57
CA GLN A 139 8.31 3.08 2.45
C GLN A 139 8.03 1.57 2.46
N PHE A 140 6.77 1.17 2.47
CA PHE A 140 6.41 -0.25 2.37
C PHE A 140 6.86 -0.84 1.03
N THR A 141 6.69 -0.08 -0.05
CA THR A 141 7.14 -0.50 -1.39
C THR A 141 8.66 -0.65 -1.45
N TRP A 142 9.42 0.26 -0.82
CA TRP A 142 10.87 0.11 -0.70
C TRP A 142 11.28 -1.11 0.12
N PHE A 143 10.57 -1.40 1.20
CA PHE A 143 10.80 -2.59 2.00
C PHE A 143 10.62 -3.86 1.16
N LEU A 144 9.53 -3.97 0.40
CA LEU A 144 9.29 -5.09 -0.51
C LEU A 144 10.35 -5.17 -1.62
N LYS A 145 10.78 -4.03 -2.14
CA LYS A 145 11.87 -3.97 -3.13
C LYS A 145 13.19 -4.49 -2.53
N CYS A 146 13.52 -4.14 -1.29
CA CYS A 146 14.72 -4.65 -0.65
C CYS A 146 14.67 -6.17 -0.45
N LEU A 147 13.51 -6.75 -0.14
CA LEU A 147 13.34 -8.21 -0.10
C LEU A 147 13.56 -8.85 -1.47
N TYR A 148 13.06 -8.22 -2.53
CA TYR A 148 13.28 -8.65 -3.92
C TYR A 148 14.76 -8.55 -4.32
N ASP A 149 15.41 -7.41 -4.06
CA ASP A 149 16.84 -7.21 -4.35
C ASP A 149 17.75 -8.17 -3.56
N ALA A 150 17.29 -8.66 -2.40
CA ALA A 150 17.97 -9.64 -1.56
C ALA A 150 17.70 -11.10 -1.96
N ASN A 151 16.98 -11.35 -3.06
CA ASN A 151 16.53 -12.68 -3.51
C ASN A 151 15.68 -13.45 -2.46
N LEU A 152 15.01 -12.72 -1.56
CA LEU A 152 14.01 -13.30 -0.65
C LEU A 152 12.63 -13.38 -1.31
N LEU A 153 12.43 -12.60 -2.37
CA LEU A 153 11.30 -12.65 -3.30
C LEU A 153 11.84 -12.79 -4.72
N ASN A 154 11.13 -13.53 -5.56
CA ASN A 154 11.50 -13.72 -6.97
C ASN A 154 10.44 -13.10 -7.90
N GLU A 155 10.74 -13.05 -9.20
CA GLU A 155 9.83 -12.48 -10.21
C GLU A 155 8.46 -13.19 -10.22
N GLU A 156 8.47 -14.51 -9.98
CA GLU A 156 7.26 -15.33 -9.89
C GLU A 156 6.32 -14.94 -8.74
N ASP A 157 6.87 -14.29 -7.70
CA ASP A 157 6.14 -13.87 -6.51
C ASP A 157 5.43 -12.52 -6.70
N LEU A 158 5.81 -11.72 -7.70
CA LEU A 158 5.35 -10.33 -7.84
C LEU A 158 3.83 -10.21 -7.96
N SER A 159 3.18 -11.16 -8.63
CA SER A 159 1.72 -11.19 -8.73
C SER A 159 1.07 -11.41 -7.36
N ASP A 160 1.53 -12.40 -6.59
CA ASP A 160 0.99 -12.68 -5.25
C ASP A 160 1.39 -11.59 -4.23
N LEU A 161 2.54 -10.98 -4.42
CA LEU A 161 3.00 -9.85 -3.63
C LEU A 161 2.01 -8.69 -3.71
N VAL A 162 1.49 -8.39 -4.91
CA VAL A 162 0.46 -7.36 -5.06
C VAL A 162 -0.91 -7.85 -4.60
N LEU A 163 -1.37 -8.98 -5.15
CA LEU A 163 -2.75 -9.46 -4.97
C LEU A 163 -3.05 -9.91 -3.54
N ARG A 164 -2.04 -10.38 -2.80
CA ARG A 164 -2.18 -10.85 -1.41
C ARG A 164 -1.55 -9.88 -0.43
N VAL A 165 -0.23 -9.65 -0.51
CA VAL A 165 0.49 -8.87 0.52
C VAL A 165 0.11 -7.39 0.49
N MET A 166 0.21 -6.72 -0.67
CA MET A 166 -0.14 -5.31 -0.78
C MET A 166 -1.64 -5.08 -0.58
N SER A 167 -2.49 -5.94 -1.13
CA SER A 167 -3.95 -5.93 -0.86
C SER A 167 -4.24 -5.97 0.65
N ARG A 168 -3.61 -6.90 1.38
CA ARG A 168 -3.72 -7.03 2.85
C ARG A 168 -3.19 -5.80 3.58
N TYR A 169 -2.04 -5.26 3.15
CA TYR A 169 -1.46 -4.04 3.69
C TYR A 169 -2.38 -2.83 3.48
N PHE A 170 -3.00 -2.69 2.31
CA PHE A 170 -3.91 -1.58 2.05
C PHE A 170 -5.15 -1.63 2.94
N LYS A 171 -5.72 -2.84 3.16
CA LYS A 171 -6.80 -3.03 4.13
C LYS A 171 -6.33 -2.70 5.55
N PHE A 172 -5.12 -3.13 5.93
CA PHE A 172 -4.55 -2.86 7.25
C PHE A 172 -4.40 -1.36 7.52
N VAL A 173 -3.81 -0.63 6.58
CA VAL A 173 -3.60 0.81 6.71
C VAL A 173 -4.93 1.55 6.88
N ARG A 174 -5.96 1.17 6.12
CA ARG A 174 -7.32 1.74 6.29
C ARG A 174 -7.89 1.46 7.68
N TYR A 175 -7.67 0.26 8.20
CA TYR A 175 -8.00 -0.06 9.59
C TYR A 175 -7.25 0.83 10.60
N LEU A 176 -5.95 1.06 10.40
CA LEU A 176 -5.15 1.96 11.26
C LEU A 176 -5.64 3.41 11.21
N ILE A 177 -5.95 3.92 10.00
CA ILE A 177 -6.50 5.26 9.79
C ILE A 177 -7.77 5.43 10.62
N ASP A 178 -8.67 4.46 10.55
CA ASP A 178 -9.94 4.48 11.27
C ASP A 178 -9.78 4.32 12.77
N ARG A 179 -8.99 3.33 13.19
CA ARG A 179 -8.78 3.00 14.59
C ARG A 179 -8.16 4.18 15.34
N TYR A 180 -7.12 4.78 14.77
CA TYR A 180 -6.34 5.80 15.45
C TYR A 180 -6.68 7.24 15.02
N ASN A 181 -7.65 7.40 14.12
CA ASN A 181 -8.04 8.68 13.55
C ASN A 181 -6.81 9.44 13.01
N LEU A 182 -6.02 8.75 12.17
CA LEU A 182 -4.78 9.29 11.61
C LEU A 182 -5.08 10.45 10.66
N GLU A 183 -4.25 11.49 10.70
CA GLU A 183 -4.38 12.61 9.77
C GLU A 183 -3.75 12.28 8.41
N PRO A 184 -4.23 12.87 7.31
CA PRO A 184 -3.65 12.65 5.99
C PRO A 184 -2.36 13.44 5.80
N ALA A 185 -1.24 12.74 5.63
CA ALA A 185 0.09 13.31 5.48
C ALA A 185 0.35 13.76 4.02
N GLY A 186 0.63 15.05 3.81
CA GLY A 186 0.98 15.57 2.49
C GLY A 186 -0.15 15.48 1.45
N SER A 187 -1.40 15.49 1.91
CA SER A 187 -2.58 15.44 1.07
C SER A 187 -2.61 16.58 0.06
N LYS A 188 -2.96 16.25 -1.19
CA LYS A 188 -3.18 17.21 -2.27
C LYS A 188 -4.62 17.73 -2.32
N GLY A 189 -5.47 17.34 -1.36
CA GLY A 189 -6.88 17.68 -1.34
C GLY A 189 -7.58 17.25 -2.63
N ALA A 190 -8.33 18.17 -3.24
CA ALA A 190 -9.07 17.95 -4.48
C ALA A 190 -8.19 17.58 -5.70
N TRP A 191 -6.88 17.82 -5.64
CA TRP A 191 -5.92 17.53 -6.71
C TRP A 191 -5.21 16.19 -6.52
N GLY A 192 -5.53 15.45 -5.46
CA GLY A 192 -5.08 14.08 -5.23
C GLY A 192 -6.12 13.06 -5.66
N ILE A 193 -5.66 11.83 -5.90
CA ILE A 193 -6.55 10.71 -6.20
C ILE A 193 -7.28 10.23 -4.94
N ASP A 194 -6.60 10.29 -3.79
CA ASP A 194 -7.09 10.01 -2.44
C ASP A 194 -6.19 10.73 -1.42
N HIS A 195 -6.67 10.87 -0.19
CA HIS A 195 -5.94 11.56 0.88
C HIS A 195 -4.79 10.76 1.48
N TYR A 196 -4.83 9.43 1.39
CA TYR A 196 -3.89 8.54 2.09
C TYR A 196 -3.10 7.62 1.14
N GLN A 197 -3.76 7.02 0.14
CA GLN A 197 -3.22 5.92 -0.66
C GLN A 197 -3.24 6.26 -2.15
N PHE A 198 -2.20 5.85 -2.89
CA PHE A 198 -2.15 6.00 -4.35
C PHE A 198 -2.05 4.64 -5.04
N LEU A 199 -1.19 3.76 -4.54
CA LEU A 199 -0.92 2.46 -5.14
C LEU A 199 -2.14 1.53 -5.28
N PRO A 200 -3.16 1.53 -4.39
CA PRO A 200 -4.36 0.73 -4.60
C PRO A 200 -5.08 1.07 -5.91
N PHE A 201 -5.08 2.34 -6.31
CA PHE A 201 -5.69 2.77 -7.56
C PHE A 201 -4.82 2.41 -8.76
N LEU A 202 -3.51 2.62 -8.65
CA LEU A 202 -2.57 2.27 -9.72
C LEU A 202 -2.61 0.76 -9.99
N LEU A 203 -2.31 -0.06 -8.99
CA LEU A 203 -2.25 -1.52 -9.12
C LEU A 203 -3.64 -2.12 -9.37
N GLY A 204 -4.69 -1.60 -8.71
CA GLY A 204 -6.05 -2.05 -8.94
C GLY A 204 -6.57 -1.73 -10.35
N SER A 205 -6.15 -0.62 -10.95
CA SER A 205 -6.49 -0.32 -12.36
C SER A 205 -5.77 -1.23 -13.35
N ALA A 206 -4.63 -1.81 -12.98
CA ALA A 206 -3.95 -2.82 -13.79
C ALA A 206 -4.71 -4.15 -13.79
N GLN A 207 -5.28 -4.58 -12.65
CA GLN A 207 -6.15 -5.75 -12.57
C GLN A 207 -7.36 -5.67 -13.51
N LEU A 208 -7.75 -4.46 -13.91
CA LEU A 208 -8.93 -4.17 -14.71
C LEU A 208 -8.60 -3.69 -16.14
N LYS A 209 -7.33 -3.70 -16.55
CA LYS A 209 -6.82 -3.00 -17.74
C LYS A 209 -7.58 -3.29 -19.04
N SER A 210 -8.01 -4.54 -19.23
CA SER A 210 -8.80 -5.04 -20.36
C SER A 210 -10.20 -5.51 -19.94
N ASN A 211 -10.60 -5.30 -18.68
CA ASN A 211 -11.89 -5.74 -18.16
C ASN A 211 -13.05 -4.91 -18.77
N ILE A 212 -14.08 -5.60 -19.24
CA ILE A 212 -15.28 -5.01 -19.86
C ILE A 212 -16.52 -5.07 -18.97
N GLU A 213 -16.53 -5.93 -17.94
CA GLU A 213 -17.67 -6.13 -17.04
C GLU A 213 -17.70 -5.04 -15.97
N VAL A 214 -16.54 -4.73 -15.41
CA VAL A 214 -16.36 -3.65 -14.45
C VAL A 214 -16.10 -2.37 -15.22
N VAL A 215 -17.10 -1.51 -15.35
CA VAL A 215 -16.97 -0.23 -16.08
C VAL A 215 -16.65 0.90 -15.10
N PRO A 216 -15.59 1.70 -15.31
CA PRO A 216 -15.19 2.79 -14.40
C PRO A 216 -16.33 3.77 -14.06
N GLN A 217 -17.16 4.11 -15.04
CA GLN A 217 -18.30 5.01 -14.88
C GLN A 217 -19.32 4.47 -13.87
N TRP A 218 -19.60 3.16 -13.92
CA TRP A 218 -20.59 2.53 -13.04
C TRP A 218 -20.11 2.49 -11.60
N ILE A 219 -18.81 2.30 -11.38
CA ILE A 219 -18.20 2.36 -10.05
C ILE A 219 -18.54 3.68 -9.36
N VAL A 220 -18.45 4.81 -10.06
CA VAL A 220 -18.69 6.12 -9.44
C VAL A 220 -20.17 6.49 -9.35
N GLN A 221 -21.00 6.02 -10.29
CA GLN A 221 -22.43 6.37 -10.37
C GLN A 221 -23.35 5.45 -9.55
N GLN A 222 -23.19 4.13 -9.68
CA GLN A 222 -24.19 3.15 -9.20
C GLN A 222 -23.76 2.42 -7.92
N GLY A 223 -22.48 2.49 -7.56
CA GLY A 223 -21.95 1.64 -6.49
C GLY A 223 -21.44 0.31 -7.03
N ASN A 224 -20.61 -0.36 -6.24
CA ASN A 224 -20.07 -1.67 -6.59
C ASN A 224 -20.97 -2.77 -6.03
N THR A 225 -21.10 -3.89 -6.74
CA THR A 225 -21.69 -5.12 -6.21
C THR A 225 -20.68 -5.81 -5.30
N SER A 226 -21.12 -6.23 -4.10
CA SER A 226 -20.24 -6.78 -3.04
C SER A 226 -19.37 -7.95 -3.51
N THR A 227 -19.87 -8.80 -4.41
CA THR A 227 -19.16 -9.99 -4.91
C THR A 227 -17.94 -9.67 -5.77
N LEU A 228 -17.97 -8.58 -6.53
CA LEU A 228 -16.81 -8.16 -7.34
C LEU A 228 -15.83 -7.33 -6.53
N THR A 229 -16.30 -6.63 -5.49
CA THR A 229 -15.44 -5.73 -4.71
C THR A 229 -14.25 -6.45 -4.11
N GLU A 230 -14.45 -7.62 -3.49
CA GLU A 230 -13.35 -8.35 -2.84
C GLU A 230 -12.28 -8.83 -3.82
N ARG A 231 -12.59 -8.95 -5.12
CA ARG A 231 -11.66 -9.46 -6.13
C ARG A 231 -10.72 -8.38 -6.70
N TYR A 232 -11.01 -7.10 -6.49
CA TYR A 232 -10.26 -6.00 -7.12
C TYR A 232 -9.88 -4.92 -6.11
N ILE A 233 -8.57 -4.67 -5.97
CA ILE A 233 -8.00 -3.70 -5.04
C ILE A 233 -8.62 -2.31 -5.24
N PHE A 234 -8.81 -1.89 -6.49
CA PHE A 234 -9.45 -0.61 -6.83
C PHE A 234 -10.85 -0.52 -6.21
N LEU A 235 -11.65 -1.58 -6.34
CA LEU A 235 -13.02 -1.62 -5.85
C LEU A 235 -13.07 -1.64 -4.32
N GLN A 236 -12.17 -2.39 -3.67
CA GLN A 236 -12.06 -2.42 -2.20
C GLN A 236 -11.76 -1.02 -1.65
N THR A 237 -10.86 -0.28 -2.30
CA THR A 237 -10.52 1.09 -1.90
C THR A 237 -11.67 2.06 -2.17
N MET A 238 -12.34 1.93 -3.32
CA MET A 238 -13.54 2.72 -3.64
C MET A 238 -14.66 2.52 -2.62
N GLU A 239 -14.90 1.29 -2.18
CA GLU A 239 -15.92 0.99 -1.16
C GLU A 239 -15.58 1.66 0.16
N TYR A 240 -14.31 1.60 0.59
CA TYR A 240 -13.87 2.30 1.79
C TYR A 240 -14.11 3.81 1.71
N ILE A 241 -13.70 4.46 0.61
CA ILE A 241 -13.90 5.90 0.43
C ILE A 241 -15.37 6.25 0.54
N LYS A 242 -16.24 5.52 -0.18
CA LYS A 242 -17.69 5.75 -0.17
C LYS A 242 -18.29 5.63 1.23
N LYS A 243 -17.87 4.64 2.03
CA LYS A 243 -18.30 4.49 3.43
C LYS A 243 -17.92 5.70 4.29
N LYS A 244 -16.86 6.44 3.93
CA LYS A 244 -16.39 7.62 4.67
C LYS A 244 -17.05 8.94 4.26
N LEU A 245 -17.84 8.96 3.19
CA LEU A 245 -18.35 10.22 2.64
C LEU A 245 -19.41 10.95 3.47
N LYS A 246 -19.92 10.39 4.58
CA LYS A 246 -20.87 11.05 5.52
C LYS A 246 -22.00 11.85 4.83
N GLY A 247 -22.54 11.34 3.72
CA GLY A 247 -23.63 11.97 2.96
C GLY A 247 -23.19 12.88 1.80
N LEU A 248 -21.89 13.11 1.61
CA LEU A 248 -21.35 13.79 0.43
C LEU A 248 -21.32 12.85 -0.78
N THR A 249 -21.46 13.43 -1.98
CA THR A 249 -21.21 12.70 -3.22
C THR A 249 -19.72 12.52 -3.45
N LEU A 250 -19.35 11.46 -4.16
CA LEU A 250 -17.96 11.20 -4.52
C LEU A 250 -17.37 12.33 -5.38
N GLU A 251 -18.19 12.97 -6.22
CA GLU A 251 -17.79 14.11 -7.04
C GLU A 251 -17.25 15.28 -6.19
N ILE A 252 -17.89 15.56 -5.05
CA ILE A 252 -17.47 16.63 -4.15
C ILE A 252 -16.25 16.22 -3.33
N ALA A 253 -16.25 14.99 -2.81
CA ALA A 253 -15.23 14.53 -1.87
C ALA A 253 -13.93 14.09 -2.54
N ALA A 254 -14.01 13.55 -3.76
CA ALA A 254 -12.87 13.04 -4.53
C ALA A 254 -13.02 13.39 -6.03
N PRO A 255 -12.99 14.69 -6.39
CA PRO A 255 -13.31 15.15 -7.75
C PRO A 255 -12.37 14.59 -8.82
N MET A 256 -11.08 14.44 -8.52
CA MET A 256 -10.13 13.84 -9.46
C MET A 256 -10.47 12.37 -9.76
N LEU A 257 -10.73 11.57 -8.72
CA LEU A 257 -11.12 10.17 -8.84
C LEU A 257 -12.45 10.03 -9.61
N PHE A 258 -13.43 10.88 -9.30
CA PHE A 258 -14.70 10.94 -10.03
C PHE A 258 -14.46 11.25 -11.52
N ALA A 259 -13.67 12.28 -11.83
CA ALA A 259 -13.41 12.71 -13.19
C ALA A 259 -12.70 11.64 -14.04
N ILE A 260 -11.67 10.97 -13.51
CA ILE A 260 -10.93 9.95 -14.27
C ILE A 260 -11.81 8.73 -14.56
N CYS A 261 -12.62 8.29 -13.59
CA CYS A 261 -13.52 7.16 -13.76
C CYS A 261 -14.68 7.50 -14.71
N ASN A 262 -15.15 8.75 -14.74
CA ASN A 262 -16.22 9.13 -15.65
C ASN A 262 -15.73 9.28 -17.10
N SER A 263 -14.47 9.66 -17.30
CA SER A 263 -13.96 10.11 -18.62
C SER A 263 -13.10 9.09 -19.38
N CYS A 264 -12.72 7.97 -18.75
CA CYS A 264 -11.73 7.05 -19.29
C CYS A 264 -12.12 5.57 -19.08
N GLY A 265 -11.63 4.69 -19.95
CA GLY A 265 -11.57 3.24 -19.67
C GLY A 265 -10.30 2.87 -18.90
N TRP A 266 -10.25 1.66 -18.34
CA TRP A 266 -9.16 1.21 -17.45
C TRP A 266 -7.75 1.34 -18.01
N ARG A 267 -7.54 0.99 -19.28
CA ARG A 267 -6.25 1.17 -19.96
C ARG A 267 -5.71 2.60 -19.86
N LYS A 268 -6.59 3.59 -20.06
CA LYS A 268 -6.25 5.01 -20.01
C LYS A 268 -6.11 5.49 -18.57
N ILE A 269 -6.95 5.01 -17.66
CA ILE A 269 -6.82 5.26 -16.20
C ILE A 269 -5.44 4.78 -15.71
N ASN A 270 -5.09 3.52 -15.95
CA ASN A 270 -3.81 2.94 -15.51
C ASN A 270 -2.61 3.71 -16.08
N SER A 271 -2.63 3.99 -17.39
CA SER A 271 -1.56 4.77 -18.04
C SER A 271 -1.41 6.18 -17.46
N GLY A 272 -2.54 6.84 -17.15
CA GLY A 272 -2.56 8.15 -16.49
C GLY A 272 -2.00 8.10 -15.07
N LEU A 273 -2.40 7.09 -14.28
CA LEU A 273 -1.92 6.89 -12.91
C LEU A 273 -0.41 6.57 -12.87
N ILE A 274 0.12 5.81 -13.83
CA ILE A 274 1.57 5.60 -13.96
C ILE A 274 2.29 6.94 -14.16
N LYS A 275 1.78 7.80 -15.03
CA LYS A 275 2.37 9.12 -15.26
C LYS A 275 2.32 9.99 -14.01
N MET A 276 1.17 10.06 -13.35
CA MET A 276 1.01 10.79 -12.10
C MET A 276 1.95 10.29 -11.00
N TYR A 277 2.12 8.96 -10.87
CA TYR A 277 3.04 8.38 -9.91
C TYR A 277 4.49 8.79 -10.16
N LYS A 278 4.94 8.74 -11.42
CA LYS A 278 6.30 9.17 -11.81
C LYS A 278 6.55 10.63 -11.46
N ASP A 279 5.59 11.51 -11.78
CA ASP A 279 5.68 12.94 -11.48
C ASP A 279 5.74 13.18 -9.96
N ASP A 280 4.97 12.42 -9.18
CA ASP A 280 4.93 12.51 -7.72
C ASP A 280 6.24 12.09 -7.05
N ILE A 281 6.84 10.98 -7.49
CA ILE A 281 8.13 10.52 -6.97
C ILE A 281 9.23 11.57 -7.22
N VAL A 282 9.27 12.14 -8.42
CA VAL A 282 10.23 13.21 -8.77
C VAL A 282 10.01 14.46 -7.91
N ASN A 283 8.76 14.81 -7.59
CA ASN A 283 8.47 15.96 -6.75
C ASN A 283 8.82 15.73 -5.28
N ILE A 284 8.57 14.52 -4.75
CA ILE A 284 8.90 14.15 -3.37
C ILE A 284 10.41 14.22 -3.14
N SER A 285 11.23 13.76 -4.09
CA SER A 285 12.69 13.81 -3.95
C SER A 285 13.22 15.25 -3.94
N ARG A 286 12.64 16.14 -4.77
CA ARG A 286 13.05 17.56 -4.82
C ARG A 286 12.83 18.30 -3.50
N ILE A 287 11.76 17.98 -2.78
CA ILE A 287 11.43 18.63 -1.49
C ILE A 287 12.41 18.19 -0.40
N LYS A 288 12.80 16.91 -0.36
CA LYS A 288 13.78 16.40 0.63
C LYS A 288 15.20 16.99 0.48
N HIS A 289 15.55 17.53 -0.69
CA HIS A 289 16.85 18.17 -0.92
C HIS A 289 16.87 19.68 -0.67
N ARG A 290 15.73 20.28 -0.29
CA ARG A 290 15.61 21.72 0.02
C ARG A 290 15.42 22.03 1.51
N CYS A 291 15.41 21.02 2.36
CA CYS A 291 15.29 21.14 3.82
C CYS A 291 16.56 20.65 4.51
#